data_AF-A0A7S2D3P3-F1
#
_entry.id   AF-A0A7S2D3P3-F1
#
_cell.length_a   1.000
_cell.length_b   1.000
_cell.length_c   1.000
_cell.angle_alpha   90.00
_cell.angle_beta   90.00
_cell.angle_gamma   90.00
#
_symmetry.space_group_name_H-M   'P 1'
#
loop_
_entity.id
_entity.type
_entity.pdbx_description
1 polymer ?
#
loop_
_entity_poly.entity_id
_entity_poly.type
_entity_poly.pdbx_seq_one_letter_code
_entity_poly.pdbx_strand_id
1 'polypeptide(L)'
;DDQKDDDGDGIKDVNQVSGQALLTRKSLLVLRTVDPEKISKALAGVAVSWTAVAAVLKVEFARTISLGVSIADRLKAPTGRVMIPVLTHVLPPEYHRWIPVTIDYLCKYVGVSVAWKLQSAISAFHSSFRGGLMFTRAVLTFAGE
;
A
#
# COMPACT_ATOMS: atom_id res chain seq x y z
N ASP A 1 -18.74 29.24 -11.28
CA ASP A 1 -18.58 30.62 -11.80
C ASP A 1 -17.41 30.69 -12.78
N ASP A 2 -17.29 29.71 -13.67
CA ASP A 2 -16.15 29.60 -14.61
C ASP A 2 -16.48 30.17 -16.00
N GLN A 3 -17.57 30.94 -16.10
CA GLN A 3 -18.03 31.59 -17.35
C GLN A 3 -18.26 33.09 -17.18
N LYS A 4 -17.94 33.65 -16.00
CA LYS A 4 -18.05 35.08 -15.74
C LYS A 4 -16.86 35.79 -16.40
N ASP A 5 -17.19 36.79 -17.19
CA ASP A 5 -16.31 37.70 -17.91
C ASP A 5 -16.79 39.10 -17.48
N ASP A 6 -16.25 39.59 -16.36
CA ASP A 6 -16.72 40.82 -15.72
C ASP A 6 -16.13 42.07 -16.39
N ASP A 7 -15.08 41.94 -17.21
CA ASP A 7 -14.47 43.04 -17.97
C ASP A 7 -14.80 43.05 -19.47
N GLY A 8 -15.44 41.98 -19.97
CA GLY A 8 -16.05 41.91 -21.30
C GLY A 8 -15.04 41.77 -22.42
N ASP A 9 -13.85 41.26 -22.12
CA ASP A 9 -12.74 41.19 -23.08
C ASP A 9 -12.74 39.90 -23.92
N GLY A 10 -13.72 39.02 -23.70
CA GLY A 10 -13.91 37.78 -24.43
C GLY A 10 -13.08 36.62 -23.89
N ILE A 11 -12.30 36.82 -22.84
CA ILE A 11 -11.54 35.79 -22.13
C ILE A 11 -12.08 35.72 -20.70
N LYS A 12 -12.47 34.51 -20.29
CA LYS A 12 -13.03 34.30 -18.94
C LYS A 12 -12.04 34.76 -17.86
N ASP A 13 -12.51 35.55 -16.88
CA ASP A 13 -11.70 36.10 -15.78
C ASP A 13 -10.82 35.02 -15.11
N VAL A 14 -11.38 33.81 -14.97
CA VAL A 14 -10.71 32.64 -14.37
C VAL A 14 -9.37 32.28 -15.03
N ASN A 15 -9.18 32.66 -16.29
CA ASN A 15 -7.98 32.39 -17.07
C ASN A 15 -6.98 33.55 -17.06
N GLN A 16 -7.36 34.71 -16.51
CA GLN A 16 -6.56 35.92 -16.50
C GLN A 16 -6.00 36.28 -15.12
N VAL A 17 -6.58 35.76 -14.04
CA VAL A 17 -6.08 36.02 -12.68
C VAL A 17 -4.86 35.15 -12.34
N SER A 18 -3.97 35.67 -11.48
CA SER A 18 -2.82 34.91 -10.97
C SER A 18 -3.26 33.68 -10.16
N GLY A 19 -2.46 32.61 -10.17
CA GLY A 19 -2.79 31.33 -9.52
C GLY A 19 -3.11 31.45 -8.02
N GLN A 20 -2.50 32.40 -7.31
CA GLN A 20 -2.80 32.68 -5.90
C GLN A 20 -4.16 33.35 -5.72
N ALA A 21 -4.51 34.34 -6.55
CA ALA A 21 -5.81 35.00 -6.48
C ALA A 21 -6.96 34.03 -6.86
N LEU A 22 -6.71 33.10 -7.79
CA LEU A 22 -7.64 32.03 -8.13
C LEU A 22 -7.90 31.07 -6.97
N LEU A 23 -6.84 30.68 -6.24
CA LEU A 23 -6.97 29.82 -5.06
C LEU A 23 -7.81 30.49 -3.97
N THR A 24 -7.56 31.78 -3.68
CA THR A 24 -8.32 32.52 -2.65
C THR A 24 -9.80 32.67 -3.04
N ARG A 25 -10.10 32.98 -4.30
CA ARG A 25 -11.49 33.11 -4.79
C ARG A 25 -12.22 31.76 -4.75
N LYS A 26 -11.56 30.67 -5.19
CA LYS A 26 -12.16 29.33 -5.16
C LYS A 26 -12.30 28.79 -3.73
N SER A 27 -11.37 29.06 -2.82
CA SER A 27 -11.50 28.68 -1.41
C SER A 27 -12.66 29.42 -0.71
N LEU A 28 -12.82 30.72 -0.98
CA LEU A 28 -13.94 31.52 -0.46
C LEU A 28 -15.29 31.05 -1.02
N LEU A 29 -15.33 30.66 -2.30
CA LEU A 29 -16.54 30.07 -2.91
C LEU A 29 -16.92 28.74 -2.24
N VAL A 30 -15.94 27.86 -2.01
CA VAL A 30 -16.14 26.57 -1.31
C VAL A 30 -16.63 26.79 0.13
N LEU A 31 -16.00 27.71 0.87
CA LEU A 31 -16.43 28.08 2.23
C LEU A 31 -17.86 28.64 2.30
N ARG A 32 -18.32 29.31 1.23
CA ARG A 32 -19.67 29.87 1.17
C ARG A 32 -20.74 28.88 0.72
N THR A 33 -20.36 27.84 -0.02
CA THR A 33 -21.30 26.93 -0.69
C THR A 33 -21.41 25.57 -0.02
N VAL A 34 -20.41 25.16 0.76
CA VAL A 34 -20.38 23.83 1.37
C VAL A 34 -20.67 23.90 2.86
N ASP A 35 -21.47 22.94 3.34
CA ASP A 35 -21.74 22.71 4.75
C ASP A 35 -20.44 22.35 5.52
N PRO A 36 -20.02 23.17 6.50
CA PRO A 36 -18.78 22.95 7.25
C PRO A 36 -18.80 21.68 8.10
N GLU A 37 -19.95 21.26 8.62
CA GLU A 37 -20.06 20.02 9.39
C GLU A 37 -19.86 18.80 8.49
N LYS A 38 -20.41 18.85 7.28
CA LYS A 38 -20.25 17.79 6.29
C LYS A 38 -18.80 17.64 5.84
N ILE A 39 -18.08 18.74 5.61
CA ILE A 39 -16.65 18.72 5.31
C ILE A 39 -15.85 18.17 6.50
N SER A 40 -16.12 18.67 7.71
CA SER A 40 -15.41 18.24 8.93
C SER A 40 -15.54 16.72 9.13
N LYS A 41 -16.75 16.19 9.01
CA LYS A 41 -17.02 14.76 9.10
C LYS A 41 -16.33 13.96 8.00
N ALA A 42 -16.30 14.46 6.77
CA ALA A 42 -15.60 13.82 5.66
C ALA A 42 -14.07 13.79 5.89
N LEU A 43 -13.48 14.91 6.32
CA LEU A 43 -12.06 15.01 6.65
C LEU A 43 -11.67 14.08 7.80
N ALA A 44 -12.50 14.01 8.84
CA ALA A 44 -12.30 13.06 9.93
C ALA A 44 -12.35 11.61 9.42
N GLY A 45 -13.30 11.27 8.55
CA GLY A 45 -13.36 9.95 7.91
C GLY A 45 -12.13 9.62 7.06
N VAL A 46 -11.60 10.59 6.32
CA VAL A 46 -10.36 10.43 5.53
C VAL A 46 -9.15 10.23 6.45
N ALA A 47 -9.02 11.01 7.53
CA ALA A 47 -7.93 10.86 8.48
C ALA A 47 -7.96 9.50 9.20
N VAL A 48 -9.14 9.04 9.62
CA VAL A 48 -9.32 7.73 10.25
C VAL A 48 -9.03 6.61 9.26
N SER A 49 -9.55 6.68 8.04
CA SER A 49 -9.28 5.64 7.02
C SER A 49 -7.80 5.60 6.63
N TRP A 50 -7.14 6.75 6.46
CA TRP A 50 -5.71 6.81 6.19
C TRP A 50 -4.88 6.14 7.29
N THR A 51 -5.13 6.50 8.55
CA THR A 51 -4.40 5.92 9.70
C THR A 51 -4.68 4.43 9.86
N ALA A 52 -5.92 3.99 9.65
CA ALA A 52 -6.29 2.58 9.66
C ALA A 52 -5.54 1.79 8.58
N VAL A 53 -5.49 2.31 7.34
CA VAL A 53 -4.76 1.67 6.23
C VAL A 53 -3.27 1.59 6.54
N ALA A 54 -2.67 2.68 7.04
CA ALA A 54 -1.26 2.70 7.42
C ALA A 54 -0.95 1.69 8.53
N ALA A 55 -1.84 1.54 9.52
CA ALA A 55 -1.69 0.55 10.58
C ALA A 55 -1.79 -0.89 10.06
N VAL A 56 -2.81 -1.19 9.24
CA VAL A 56 -2.99 -2.51 8.62
C VAL A 56 -1.78 -2.87 7.77
N LEU A 57 -1.28 -1.94 6.96
CA LEU A 57 -0.12 -2.17 6.11
C LEU A 57 1.11 -2.55 6.94
N LYS A 58 1.39 -1.85 8.05
CA LYS A 58 2.49 -2.18 8.96
C LYS A 58 2.36 -3.57 9.57
N VAL A 59 1.15 -3.94 10.00
CA VAL A 59 0.87 -5.27 10.57
C VAL A 59 1.08 -6.36 9.52
N GLU A 60 0.59 -6.18 8.30
CA GLU A 60 0.77 -7.14 7.21
C GLU A 60 2.23 -7.28 6.78
N PHE A 61 2.99 -6.17 6.72
CA PHE A 61 4.44 -6.21 6.50
C PHE A 61 5.15 -7.01 7.59
N ALA A 62 4.88 -6.72 8.87
CA ALA A 62 5.51 -7.42 9.99
C ALA A 62 5.19 -8.92 9.98
N ARG A 63 3.93 -9.28 9.73
CA ARG A 63 3.49 -10.68 9.61
C ARG A 63 4.19 -11.39 8.45
N THR A 64 4.28 -10.75 7.30
CA THR A 64 4.91 -11.34 6.11
C THR A 64 6.41 -11.53 6.31
N ILE A 65 7.10 -10.57 6.92
CA ILE A 65 8.52 -10.68 7.27
C ILE A 65 8.74 -11.84 8.25
N SER A 66 7.92 -11.92 9.31
CA SER A 66 8.00 -13.01 10.30
C SER A 66 7.81 -14.38 9.67
N LEU A 67 6.82 -14.52 8.77
CA LEU A 67 6.58 -15.75 8.02
C LEU A 67 7.76 -16.07 7.09
N GLY A 68 8.30 -15.08 6.38
CA GLY A 68 9.46 -15.24 5.50
C GLY A 68 10.72 -15.67 6.23
N VAL A 69 11.00 -15.07 7.40
CA VAL A 69 12.11 -15.48 8.27
C VAL A 69 11.91 -16.91 8.76
N SER A 70 10.68 -17.27 9.17
CA SER A 70 10.39 -18.64 9.61
C SER A 70 10.61 -19.68 8.51
N ILE A 71 10.25 -19.36 7.26
CA ILE A 71 10.52 -20.20 6.09
C ILE A 71 12.04 -20.32 5.87
N ALA A 72 12.77 -19.21 5.94
CA ALA A 72 14.21 -19.19 5.77
C ALA A 72 14.94 -20.00 6.84
N ASP A 73 14.55 -19.88 8.11
CA ASP A 73 15.16 -20.64 9.21
C ASP A 73 15.01 -22.16 9.01
N ARG A 74 13.89 -22.59 8.41
CA ARG A 74 13.67 -24.00 8.04
C ARG A 74 14.56 -24.44 6.86
N LEU A 75 14.86 -23.53 5.93
CA LEU A 75 15.70 -23.79 4.77
C LEU A 75 17.20 -23.64 5.05
N LYS A 76 17.59 -22.97 6.13
CA LYS A 76 18.98 -22.72 6.49
C LYS A 76 19.81 -24.00 6.68
N ALA A 77 19.24 -25.03 7.32
CA ALA A 77 19.94 -26.29 7.57
C ALA A 77 20.31 -27.05 6.27
N PRO A 78 19.38 -27.30 5.33
CA PRO A 78 19.74 -27.92 4.05
C PRO A 78 20.64 -27.01 3.19
N THR A 79 20.37 -25.70 3.14
CA THR A 79 21.20 -24.76 2.37
C THR A 79 22.63 -24.69 2.91
N GLY A 80 22.81 -24.66 4.23
CA GLY A 80 24.13 -24.63 4.87
C GLY A 80 24.96 -25.87 4.55
N ARG A 81 24.36 -27.07 4.55
CA ARG A 81 25.07 -28.32 4.21
C ARG A 81 25.65 -28.31 2.80
N VAL A 82 24.99 -27.65 1.85
CA VAL A 82 25.42 -27.59 0.44
C VAL A 82 26.33 -26.40 0.17
N MET A 83 25.97 -25.21 0.66
CA MET A 83 26.65 -23.96 0.33
C MET A 83 27.95 -23.74 1.10
N ILE A 84 28.04 -24.20 2.35
CA ILE A 84 29.26 -24.04 3.16
C ILE A 84 30.49 -24.67 2.48
N PRO A 85 30.49 -25.97 2.09
CA PRO A 85 31.68 -26.60 1.51
C PRO A 85 32.12 -25.96 0.20
N VAL A 86 31.17 -25.54 -0.64
CA VAL A 86 31.45 -24.83 -1.90
C VAL A 86 32.11 -23.49 -1.61
N LEU A 87 31.57 -22.72 -0.67
CA LEU A 87 32.05 -21.36 -0.39
C LEU A 87 33.41 -21.36 0.33
N THR A 88 33.68 -22.38 1.15
CA THR A 88 35.01 -22.58 1.78
C THR A 88 36.10 -23.00 0.79
N HIS A 89 35.75 -23.61 -0.34
CA HIS A 89 36.73 -23.99 -1.36
C HIS A 89 37.12 -22.81 -2.28
N VAL A 90 36.19 -21.87 -2.49
CA VAL A 90 36.38 -20.75 -3.42
C VAL A 90 36.96 -19.52 -2.72
N LEU A 91 36.60 -19.25 -1.46
CA LEU A 91 37.04 -18.05 -0.76
C LEU A 91 38.32 -18.27 0.07
N PRO A 92 39.15 -17.22 0.24
CA PRO A 92 40.26 -17.23 1.19
C PRO A 92 39.80 -17.45 2.65
N PRO A 93 40.66 -18.01 3.53
CA PRO A 93 40.36 -18.26 4.94
C PRO A 93 39.93 -17.00 5.72
N GLU A 94 40.41 -15.82 5.33
CA GLU A 94 40.07 -14.52 5.92
C GLU A 94 38.56 -14.22 5.89
N TYR A 95 37.85 -14.69 4.86
CA TYR A 95 36.43 -14.41 4.65
C TYR A 95 35.49 -15.47 5.20
N HIS A 96 36.03 -16.57 5.74
CA HIS A 96 35.21 -17.70 6.21
C HIS A 96 34.22 -17.31 7.32
N ARG A 97 34.54 -16.27 8.09
CA ARG A 97 33.65 -15.74 9.13
C ARG A 97 32.35 -15.14 8.57
N TRP A 98 32.37 -14.63 7.34
CA TRP A 98 31.21 -14.02 6.70
C TRP A 98 30.30 -15.03 6.00
N ILE A 99 30.84 -16.21 5.61
CA ILE A 99 30.10 -17.29 4.94
C ILE A 99 28.76 -17.61 5.62
N PRO A 100 28.70 -17.94 6.92
CA PRO A 100 27.44 -18.30 7.57
C PRO A 100 26.47 -17.12 7.69
N VAL A 101 27.00 -15.90 7.82
CA VAL A 101 26.20 -14.66 7.90
C VAL A 101 25.53 -14.38 6.56
N THR A 102 26.30 -14.41 5.47
CA THR A 102 25.79 -14.15 4.13
C THR A 102 24.76 -15.19 3.70
N ILE A 103 24.99 -16.48 4.00
CA ILE A 103 24.02 -17.55 3.70
C ILE A 103 22.71 -17.31 4.48
N ASP A 104 22.78 -16.92 5.75
CA ASP A 104 21.60 -16.64 6.56
C ASP A 104 20.78 -15.46 6.01
N TYR A 105 21.44 -14.35 5.68
CA TYR A 105 20.77 -13.18 5.10
C TYR A 105 20.17 -13.47 3.72
N LEU A 106 20.88 -14.20 2.86
CA LEU A 106 20.36 -14.62 1.55
C LEU A 106 19.13 -15.53 1.71
N CYS A 107 19.18 -16.49 2.63
CA CYS A 107 18.06 -17.38 2.87
C CYS A 107 16.84 -16.60 3.37
N LYS A 108 17.03 -15.64 4.29
CA LYS A 108 15.97 -14.74 4.78
C LYS A 108 15.40 -13.86 3.67
N TYR A 109 16.24 -13.31 2.81
CA TYR A 109 15.79 -12.52 1.66
C TYR A 109 14.89 -13.32 0.71
N VAL A 110 15.31 -14.55 0.38
CA VAL A 110 14.51 -15.47 -0.45
C VAL A 110 13.22 -15.86 0.27
N GLY A 111 13.30 -16.19 1.55
CA GLY A 111 12.13 -16.54 2.38
C GLY A 111 11.08 -15.42 2.41
N VAL A 112 11.51 -14.17 2.62
CA VAL A 112 10.63 -12.99 2.58
C VAL A 112 10.05 -12.77 1.18
N SER A 113 10.83 -12.97 0.12
CA SER A 113 10.35 -12.84 -1.26
C SER A 113 9.24 -13.85 -1.59
N VAL A 114 9.41 -15.11 -1.17
CA VAL A 114 8.38 -16.16 -1.32
C VAL A 114 7.15 -15.85 -0.46
N ALA A 115 7.35 -15.42 0.78
CA ALA A 115 6.28 -15.01 1.67
C ALA A 115 5.43 -13.88 1.05
N TRP A 116 6.07 -12.92 0.39
CA TRP A 116 5.38 -11.81 -0.29
C TRP A 116 4.43 -12.30 -1.39
N LYS A 117 4.87 -13.28 -2.19
CA LYS A 117 4.04 -13.91 -3.22
C LYS A 117 2.87 -14.67 -2.62
N LEU A 118 3.12 -15.45 -1.55
CA LEU A 118 2.09 -16.22 -0.86
C LEU A 118 1.04 -15.29 -0.22
N GLN A 119 1.47 -14.25 0.48
CA GLN A 119 0.60 -13.25 1.09
C GLN A 119 -0.29 -12.58 0.04
N SER A 120 0.29 -12.16 -1.09
CA SER A 120 -0.45 -11.56 -2.19
C SER A 120 -1.53 -12.51 -2.74
N ALA A 121 -1.22 -13.81 -2.85
CA ALA A 121 -2.20 -14.80 -3.28
C ALA A 121 -3.35 -14.92 -2.26
N ILE A 122 -3.04 -15.01 -0.96
CA ILE A 122 -4.04 -15.07 0.11
C ILE A 122 -4.95 -13.84 0.08
N SER A 123 -4.40 -12.64 -0.10
CA SER A 123 -5.18 -11.41 -0.21
C SER A 123 -6.09 -11.41 -1.44
N ALA A 124 -5.63 -11.92 -2.58
CA ALA A 124 -6.43 -12.04 -3.79
C ALA A 124 -7.61 -13.00 -3.58
N PHE A 125 -7.37 -14.18 -2.99
CA PHE A 125 -8.44 -15.12 -2.64
C PHE A 125 -9.44 -14.52 -1.66
N HIS A 126 -8.96 -13.87 -0.60
CA HIS A 126 -9.83 -13.22 0.39
C HIS A 126 -10.71 -12.14 -0.26
N SER A 127 -10.15 -11.37 -1.20
CA SER A 127 -10.88 -10.32 -1.90
C SER A 127 -11.94 -10.91 -2.83
N SER A 128 -11.61 -12.00 -3.53
CA SER A 128 -12.54 -12.75 -4.38
C SER A 128 -13.73 -13.30 -3.59
N PHE A 129 -13.50 -13.95 -2.44
CA PHE A 129 -14.57 -14.47 -1.59
C PHE A 129 -15.48 -13.36 -1.05
N ARG A 130 -14.92 -12.23 -0.60
CA ARG A 130 -15.73 -11.08 -0.17
C ARG A 130 -16.58 -10.54 -1.31
N GLY A 131 -16.00 -10.38 -2.50
CA GLY A 131 -16.70 -9.92 -3.70
C GLY A 131 -17.84 -10.87 -4.10
N GLY A 132 -17.57 -12.17 -4.14
CA GLY A 132 -18.57 -13.20 -4.44
C GLY A 132 -19.72 -13.22 -3.43
N LEU A 133 -19.43 -13.12 -2.13
CA LEU A 133 -20.48 -13.03 -1.10
C LEU A 133 -21.34 -11.77 -1.25
N MET A 134 -20.75 -10.63 -1.60
CA MET A 134 -21.51 -9.40 -1.87
C MET A 134 -22.40 -9.54 -3.10
N PHE A 135 -21.88 -10.15 -4.19
CA PHE A 135 -22.64 -10.40 -5.40
C PHE A 135 -23.84 -11.32 -5.15
N THR A 136 -23.62 -12.48 -4.50
CA THR A 136 -24.70 -13.43 -4.20
C THR A 136 -25.77 -12.79 -3.32
N ARG A 137 -25.38 -12.01 -2.31
CA ARG A 137 -26.33 -11.29 -1.46
C ARG A 137 -27.14 -10.28 -2.25
N ALA A 138 -26.50 -9.48 -3.11
CA ALA A 138 -27.20 -8.50 -3.94
C ALA A 138 -28.19 -9.16 -4.91
N VAL A 139 -27.80 -10.27 -5.56
CA VAL A 139 -28.70 -11.02 -6.45
C VAL A 139 -29.89 -11.61 -5.71
N LEU A 140 -29.66 -12.19 -4.52
CA LEU A 140 -30.75 -12.75 -3.71
C LEU A 140 -31.71 -11.67 -3.20
N THR A 141 -31.21 -10.48 -2.85
CA THR A 141 -32.07 -9.35 -2.50
C THR A 141 -32.89 -8.89 -3.69
N PHE A 142 -32.27 -8.76 -4.87
CA PHE A 142 -32.95 -8.32 -6.10
C PHE A 142 -33.96 -9.34 -6.64
N ALA A 143 -33.77 -10.64 -6.38
CA ALA A 143 -34.69 -11.70 -6.80
C ALA A 143 -35.82 -11.95 -5.78
N GLY A 144 -35.71 -11.40 -4.57
CA GLY A 144 -36.75 -11.45 -3.53
C GLY A 144 -37.67 -10.23 -3.50
N GLU A 145 -37.36 -9.19 -4.29
CA GLU A 145 -38.24 -8.06 -4.67
C GLU A 145 -39.00 -8.40 -5.95
#